data_AF-A0A2T0WM40-F1
#
_entry.id   AF-A0A2T0WM40-F1
#
_cell.length_a   1.000
_cell.length_b   1.000
_cell.length_c   1.000
_cell.angle_alpha   90.00
_cell.angle_beta   90.00
_cell.angle_gamma   90.00
#
_symmetry.space_group_name_H-M   'P 1'
#
loop_
_entity.id
_entity.type
_entity.pdbx_description
1 polymer ?
#
loop_
_entity_poly.entity_id
_entity_poly.type
_entity_poly.pdbx_seq_one_letter_code
_entity_poly.pdbx_strand_id
1 'polypeptide(L)'
;MTDPVSRAANVLKEHRESIDRLDAILVYTLGERFKHTQAVGKLKAEHDLPPSDPAREEKQIARLEDLAIQADLDPEFAKKFLNFIIQEVIKHHEAKQKDA
;
A
#
# COMPACT_ATOMS: atom_id res chain seq x y z
N MET A 1 7.76 39.03 -20.76
CA MET A 1 8.26 38.50 -19.48
C MET A 1 7.07 37.99 -18.71
N THR A 2 6.96 36.67 -18.47
CA THR A 2 5.89 36.12 -17.65
C THR A 2 6.10 36.58 -16.20
N ASP A 3 5.05 37.12 -15.60
CA ASP A 3 5.05 37.54 -14.19
C ASP A 3 5.34 36.31 -13.27
N PRO A 4 6.07 36.50 -12.14
CA PRO A 4 6.42 35.41 -11.24
C PRO A 4 5.25 34.51 -10.82
N VAL A 5 4.03 35.06 -10.72
CA VAL A 5 2.83 34.29 -10.38
C VAL A 5 2.47 33.30 -11.49
N SER A 6 2.52 33.71 -12.76
CA SER A 6 2.25 32.81 -13.89
C SER A 6 3.29 31.69 -13.99
N ARG A 7 4.56 31.98 -13.68
CA ARG A 7 5.61 30.95 -13.64
C ARG A 7 5.37 29.95 -12.51
N ALA A 8 5.02 30.43 -11.32
CA ALA A 8 4.70 29.56 -10.18
C ALA A 8 3.48 28.66 -10.47
N ALA A 9 2.45 29.18 -11.12
CA ALA A 9 1.27 28.43 -11.51
C ALA A 9 1.59 27.26 -12.46
N ASN A 10 2.50 27.48 -13.42
CA ASN A 10 2.93 26.43 -14.35
C ASN A 10 3.72 25.33 -13.63
N VAL A 11 4.68 25.69 -12.77
CA VAL A 11 5.45 24.72 -11.97
C VAL A 11 4.53 23.91 -11.05
N LEU A 12 3.55 24.56 -10.41
CA LEU A 12 2.54 23.88 -9.59
C LEU A 12 1.72 22.89 -10.42
N LYS A 13 1.34 23.25 -11.65
CA LYS A 13 0.61 22.36 -12.55
C LYS A 13 1.43 21.11 -12.88
N GLU A 14 2.70 21.26 -13.25
CA GLU A 14 3.60 20.14 -13.58
C GLU A 14 3.81 19.19 -12.39
N HIS A 15 3.92 19.73 -11.17
CA HIS A 15 3.97 18.93 -9.95
C HIS A 15 2.68 18.15 -9.74
N ARG A 16 1.50 18.77 -9.91
CA ARG A 16 0.20 18.09 -9.77
C ARG A 16 0.02 16.97 -10.78
N GLU A 17 0.37 17.20 -12.04
CA GLU A 17 0.32 16.14 -13.06
C GLU A 17 1.24 14.97 -12.71
N SER A 18 2.36 15.23 -12.03
CA SER A 18 3.26 14.17 -11.54
C SER A 18 2.66 13.41 -10.36
N ILE A 19 2.01 14.12 -9.43
CA ILE A 19 1.29 13.52 -8.30
C ILE A 19 0.15 12.62 -8.80
N ASP A 20 -0.67 13.08 -9.74
CA ASP A 20 -1.78 12.29 -10.31
C ASP A 20 -1.29 10.98 -10.93
N ARG A 21 -0.12 11.00 -11.59
CA ARG A 21 0.50 9.78 -12.14
C ARG A 21 0.99 8.82 -11.05
N LEU A 22 1.57 9.34 -9.96
CA LEU A 22 2.01 8.54 -8.83
C LEU A 22 0.82 7.92 -8.10
N ASP A 23 -0.27 8.66 -7.93
CA ASP A 23 -1.51 8.18 -7.33
C ASP A 23 -2.10 7.02 -8.12
N ALA A 24 -2.10 7.10 -9.46
CA ALA A 24 -2.51 6.00 -10.31
C ALA A 24 -1.65 4.74 -10.07
N ILE A 25 -0.32 4.90 -10.01
CA ILE A 25 0.61 3.79 -9.72
C ILE A 25 0.31 3.16 -8.36
N LEU A 26 0.08 3.98 -7.33
CA LEU A 26 -0.26 3.51 -5.98
C LEU A 26 -1.54 2.67 -6.01
N VAL A 27 -2.61 3.16 -6.65
CA VAL A 27 -3.89 2.46 -6.73
C VAL A 27 -3.77 1.11 -7.46
N TYR A 28 -3.11 1.08 -8.62
CA TYR A 28 -2.93 -0.18 -9.35
C TYR A 28 -2.05 -1.18 -8.58
N THR A 29 -0.99 -0.69 -7.93
CA THR A 29 -0.11 -1.52 -7.09
C THR A 29 -0.87 -2.14 -5.92
N LEU A 30 -1.72 -1.36 -5.25
CA LEU A 30 -2.59 -1.86 -4.20
C LEU A 30 -3.55 -2.91 -4.73
N GLY A 31 -4.21 -2.66 -5.87
CA GLY A 31 -5.12 -3.61 -6.51
C GLY A 31 -4.46 -4.97 -6.76
N GLU A 32 -3.26 -4.98 -7.32
CA GLU A 32 -2.47 -6.20 -7.54
C GLU A 32 -2.08 -6.87 -6.21
N ARG A 33 -1.64 -6.09 -5.21
CA ARG A 33 -1.31 -6.62 -3.87
C ARG A 33 -2.51 -7.32 -3.24
N PHE A 34 -3.72 -6.75 -3.32
CA PHE A 34 -4.94 -7.36 -2.80
C PHE A 34 -5.32 -8.66 -3.52
N LYS A 35 -5.09 -8.77 -4.83
CA LYS A 35 -5.31 -10.03 -5.57
C LYS A 35 -4.37 -11.13 -5.06
N HIS A 36 -3.10 -10.80 -4.83
CA HIS A 36 -2.13 -11.75 -4.29
C HIS A 36 -2.47 -12.19 -2.86
N THR A 37 -2.89 -11.28 -1.98
CA THR A 37 -3.27 -11.66 -0.61
C THR A 37 -4.48 -12.59 -0.60
N GLN A 38 -5.44 -12.38 -1.50
CA GLN A 38 -6.59 -13.27 -1.67
C GLN A 38 -6.17 -14.66 -2.17
N ALA A 39 -5.29 -14.72 -3.17
CA ALA A 39 -4.75 -15.99 -3.67
C ALA A 39 -3.99 -16.75 -2.58
N VAL A 40 -3.17 -16.06 -1.78
CA VAL A 40 -2.50 -16.65 -0.61
C VAL A 40 -3.51 -17.14 0.43
N GLY A 41 -4.56 -16.38 0.72
CA GLY A 41 -5.63 -16.79 1.63
C GLY A 41 -6.34 -18.06 1.17
N LYS A 42 -6.68 -18.14 -0.13
CA LYS A 42 -7.27 -19.34 -0.75
C LYS A 42 -6.32 -20.54 -0.66
N LEU A 43 -5.05 -20.35 -1.02
CA LEU A 43 -4.04 -21.41 -0.95
C LEU A 43 -3.87 -21.93 0.48
N LYS A 44 -3.86 -21.04 1.47
CA LYS A 44 -3.76 -21.44 2.88
C LYS A 44 -4.97 -22.28 3.31
N ALA A 45 -6.18 -21.87 2.92
CA ALA A 45 -7.40 -22.61 3.22
C ALA A 45 -7.45 -23.98 2.52
N GLU A 46 -7.02 -24.09 1.26
CA GLU A 46 -6.98 -25.35 0.50
C GLU A 46 -6.00 -26.38 1.08
N HIS A 47 -5.01 -25.94 1.86
CA HIS A 47 -3.94 -26.78 2.40
C HIS A 47 -3.87 -26.79 3.93
N ASP A 48 -4.93 -26.36 4.62
CA ASP A 48 -5.00 -26.27 6.09
C ASP A 48 -3.79 -25.54 6.73
N LEU A 49 -3.23 -24.56 6.02
CA LEU A 49 -2.12 -23.76 6.52
C LEU A 49 -2.63 -22.65 7.46
N PRO A 50 -1.84 -22.27 8.48
CA PRO A 50 -2.28 -21.27 9.44
C PRO A 50 -2.52 -19.91 8.79
N PRO A 51 -3.62 -19.21 9.18
CA PRO A 51 -3.98 -17.92 8.61
C PRO A 51 -2.94 -16.83 8.89
N SER A 52 -2.32 -16.85 10.08
CA SER A 52 -1.24 -15.95 10.49
C SER A 52 0.13 -16.65 10.47
N ASP A 53 1.16 -15.87 10.19
CA ASP A 53 2.56 -16.26 10.31
C ASP A 53 3.32 -15.10 10.99
N PRO A 54 3.39 -15.09 12.34
CA PRO A 54 3.96 -13.98 13.10
C PRO A 54 5.40 -13.65 12.70
N ALA A 55 6.22 -14.67 12.44
CA ALA A 55 7.60 -14.49 12.02
C ALA A 55 7.70 -13.84 10.63
N ARG A 56 6.77 -14.16 9.72
CA ARG A 56 6.67 -13.48 8.43
C ARG A 56 6.20 -12.04 8.57
N GLU A 57 5.24 -11.78 9.45
CA GLU A 57 4.67 -10.46 9.73
C GLU A 57 5.74 -9.50 10.31
N GLU A 58 6.49 -9.95 11.33
CA GLU A 58 7.61 -9.18 11.90
C GLU A 58 8.65 -8.78 10.84
N LYS A 59 9.05 -9.73 9.97
CA LYS A 59 9.99 -9.45 8.86
C LYS A 59 9.43 -8.46 7.84
N GLN A 60 8.11 -8.45 7.62
CA GLN A 60 7.49 -7.47 6.71
C GLN A 60 7.54 -6.07 7.30
N ILE A 61 7.23 -5.93 8.59
CA ILE A 61 7.26 -4.65 9.29
C ILE A 61 8.68 -4.06 9.25
N ALA A 62 9.69 -4.84 9.66
CA ALA A 62 11.08 -4.38 9.67
C ALA A 62 11.57 -3.95 8.27
N ARG A 63 11.25 -4.72 7.22
CA ARG A 63 11.59 -4.36 5.85
C ARG A 63 10.90 -3.08 5.39
N LEU A 64 9.69 -2.81 5.85
CA LEU A 64 8.93 -1.62 5.44
C LEU A 64 9.38 -0.36 6.19
N GLU A 65 9.76 -0.48 7.46
CA GLU A 65 10.41 0.60 8.20
C GLU A 65 11.74 0.99 7.50
N ASP A 66 12.54 0.02 7.06
CA ASP A 66 13.76 0.25 6.27
C ASP A 66 13.47 0.93 4.91
N LEU A 67 12.46 0.45 4.17
CA LEU A 67 12.06 1.09 2.90
C LEU A 67 11.56 2.52 3.09
N ALA A 68 10.87 2.83 4.19
CA ALA A 68 10.43 4.18 4.51
C ALA A 68 11.62 5.12 4.70
N ILE A 69 12.63 4.68 5.47
CA ILE A 69 13.87 5.43 5.69
C ILE A 69 14.59 5.69 4.36
N GLN A 70 14.72 4.66 3.52
CA GLN A 70 15.37 4.80 2.20
C GLN A 70 14.62 5.73 1.24
N ALA A 71 13.30 5.83 1.39
CA ALA A 71 12.44 6.68 0.56
C ALA A 71 12.28 8.12 1.11
N ASP A 72 12.97 8.48 2.20
CA ASP A 72 12.79 9.75 2.93
C ASP A 72 11.31 9.96 3.34
N LEU A 73 10.64 8.86 3.69
CA LEU A 73 9.27 8.84 4.18
C LEU A 73 9.28 8.64 5.70
N ASP A 74 8.46 9.42 6.41
CA ASP A 74 8.30 9.27 7.86
C ASP A 74 7.96 7.79 8.22
N PRO A 75 8.83 7.09 8.98
CA PRO A 75 8.62 5.69 9.34
C PRO A 75 7.30 5.46 10.10
N GLU A 76 6.86 6.42 10.92
CA GLU A 76 5.60 6.32 11.66
C GLU A 76 4.40 6.40 10.72
N PHE A 77 4.47 7.27 9.71
CA PHE A 77 3.47 7.32 8.65
C PHE A 77 3.45 6.03 7.83
N ALA A 78 4.61 5.53 7.41
CA ALA A 78 4.71 4.30 6.64
C ALA A 78 4.12 3.09 7.39
N LYS A 79 4.38 3.00 8.70
CA LYS A 79 3.81 1.98 9.59
C LYS A 79 2.30 2.09 9.70
N LYS A 80 1.75 3.29 9.89
CA LYS A 80 0.29 3.53 9.93
C LYS A 80 -0.37 3.14 8.62
N PHE A 81 0.22 3.55 7.49
CA PHE A 81 -0.28 3.20 6.17
C PHE A 81 -0.28 1.69 5.94
N LEU A 82 0.81 1.00 6.29
CA LEU A 82 0.89 -0.45 6.19
C LEU A 82 -0.17 -1.14 7.05
N ASN A 83 -0.29 -0.75 8.31
CA ASN A 83 -1.27 -1.32 9.23
C ASN A 83 -2.69 -1.16 8.68
N PHE A 84 -3.00 -0.01 8.11
CA PHE A 84 -4.27 0.22 7.41
C PHE A 84 -4.49 -0.78 6.26
N ILE A 85 -3.49 -0.96 5.37
CA ILE A 85 -3.60 -1.91 4.26
C ILE A 85 -3.78 -3.36 4.75
N ILE A 86 -3.05 -3.78 5.79
CA ILE A 86 -3.17 -5.14 6.36
C ILE A 86 -4.56 -5.35 6.96
N GLN A 87 -5.06 -4.39 7.74
CA GLN A 87 -6.40 -4.47 8.33
C GLN A 87 -7.48 -4.58 7.25
N GLU A 88 -7.34 -3.86 6.14
CA GLU A 88 -8.31 -3.92 5.05
C GLU A 88 -8.30 -5.27 4.33
N VAL A 89 -7.12 -5.88 4.16
CA VAL A 89 -6.99 -7.26 3.64
C VAL A 89 -7.71 -8.26 4.54
N ILE A 90 -7.52 -8.17 5.86
CA ILE A 90 -8.14 -9.08 6.84
C ILE A 90 -9.66 -8.96 6.77
N LYS A 91 -10.21 -7.74 6.82
CA LYS A 91 -11.66 -7.51 6.68
C LYS A 91 -12.23 -8.10 5.40
N HIS A 92 -11.52 -7.94 4.28
CA HIS A 92 -11.94 -8.50 2.99
C HIS A 92 -11.93 -10.04 2.98
N HIS A 93 -11.01 -10.68 3.70
CA HIS A 93 -11.00 -12.14 3.85
C HIS A 93 -12.14 -12.63 4.76
N GLU A 94 -12.40 -11.95 5.88
CA GLU A 94 -13.49 -12.30 6.80
C GLU A 94 -14.87 -12.15 6.15
N ALA A 95 -15.08 -11.10 5.36
CA ALA A 95 -16.33 -10.89 4.61
C ALA A 95 -16.57 -12.03 3.61
N LYS A 96 -15.54 -12.43 2.85
CA LYS A 96 -15.65 -13.53 1.87
C LYS A 96 -15.86 -14.91 2.50
N GLN A 97 -15.42 -15.13 3.73
CA GLN A 97 -15.72 -16.37 4.47
C GLN A 97 -17.17 -16.45 4.96
N LYS A 98 -17.88 -15.32 5.10
CA LYS A 98 -19.29 -15.30 5.53
C LYS A 98 -20.28 -15.55 4.39
N ASP A 99 -19.86 -15.34 3.15
CA ASP A 99 -20.67 -15.49 1.94
C ASP A 99 -20.43 -16.82 1.20
N ALA A 100 -19.60 -17.71 1.76
CA ALA A 100 -19.27 -19.04 1.23
C ALA A 100 -19.86 -20.13 2.14
#